data_AF-A0A951MX37-F1
#
_entry.id   AF-A0A951MX37-F1
#
_cell.length_a   1.000
_cell.length_b   1.000
_cell.length_c   1.000
_cell.angle_alpha   90.00
_cell.angle_beta   90.00
_cell.angle_gamma   90.00
#
_symmetry.space_group_name_H-M   'P 1'
#
loop_
_entity.id
_entity.type
_entity.pdbx_description
1 polymer ?
#
loop_
_entity_poly.entity_id
_entity_poly.type
_entity_poly.pdbx_seq_one_letter_code
_entity_poly.pdbx_strand_id
1 'polypeptide(L)'
;MNDQQLDALVASTAITDDEVAALDLEDAEMDLREAIVATGRSHGQSAGAARGAHRRRFLAVAAAVAAAALVLVVIQPLGRDSGTAWAEALVRAAEASPLLLVSEPEWKVTRADVYGQGIGEMTFSDGWTELTVHWRDPDAFDRYMDDRAHSADHSEELTVLGHHAMLFIYAGGNDFTTLLHDGDHTVEVRGAFPSIDAYRTVLLSLERVDVDTWLSAMPESVIASADRAAVVREMLVDIPQPDGFDAAALEEGPLRDRYQLGAAVSGAVACAWIEQWIEARRSGDVTATNQAVEAMRSSSEWDVLHEMNSSGDYPEVVWEYAAVMNDDGTVMGGRPLTVEESYKQALGCPR
;
A
#
# COMPACT_ATOMS: atom_id res chain seq x y z
N MET A 1 21.32 33.30 -13.77
CA MET A 1 22.49 32.83 -13.01
C MET A 1 23.33 32.02 -13.96
N ASN A 2 24.62 32.32 -14.09
CA ASN A 2 25.51 31.57 -14.99
C ASN A 2 26.25 30.46 -14.22
N ASP A 3 26.84 29.51 -14.94
CA ASP A 3 27.49 28.34 -14.33
C ASP A 3 28.59 28.75 -13.33
N GLN A 4 29.33 29.82 -13.59
CA GLN A 4 30.31 30.35 -12.63
C GLN A 4 29.69 30.86 -11.33
N GLN A 5 28.48 31.43 -11.37
CA GLN A 5 27.77 31.85 -10.17
C GLN A 5 27.21 30.67 -9.39
N LEU A 6 26.79 29.61 -10.09
CA LEU A 6 26.34 28.37 -9.47
C LEU A 6 27.50 27.63 -8.80
N ASP A 7 28.63 27.49 -9.50
CA ASP A 7 29.85 26.85 -8.98
C ASP A 7 30.40 27.61 -7.76
N ALA A 8 30.35 28.94 -7.79
CA ALA A 8 30.75 29.77 -6.64
C ALA A 8 29.81 29.60 -5.43
N LEU A 9 28.50 29.43 -5.68
CA LEU A 9 27.51 29.17 -4.63
C LEU A 9 27.73 27.78 -4.01
N VAL A 10 27.88 26.75 -4.84
CA VAL A 10 28.14 25.38 -4.38
C VAL A 10 29.45 25.27 -3.61
N ALA A 11 30.51 25.94 -4.09
CA ALA A 11 31.79 26.00 -3.38
C ALA A 11 31.71 26.78 -2.05
N SER A 12 30.80 27.75 -1.93
CA SER A 12 30.60 28.53 -0.70
C SER A 12 29.76 27.83 0.37
N THR A 13 29.07 26.74 0.00
CA THR A 13 28.24 25.93 0.91
C THR A 13 28.80 24.53 1.15
N ALA A 14 30.03 24.26 0.68
CA ALA A 14 30.66 22.95 0.87
C ALA A 14 30.96 22.74 2.35
N ILE A 15 30.14 21.90 2.99
CA ILE A 15 30.39 21.40 4.34
C ILE A 15 31.56 20.43 4.25
N THR A 16 32.57 20.63 5.09
CA THR A 16 33.76 19.79 5.15
C THR A 16 33.50 18.50 5.91
N ASP A 17 34.27 17.44 5.62
CA ASP A 17 34.15 16.16 6.35
C ASP A 17 34.40 16.33 7.87
N ASP A 18 35.25 17.29 8.25
CA ASP A 18 35.50 17.63 9.66
C ASP A 18 34.30 18.31 10.32
N GLU A 19 33.54 19.14 9.58
CA GLU A 19 32.30 19.75 10.06
C GLU A 19 31.19 18.71 10.20
N VAL A 20 31.12 17.72 9.29
CA VAL A 20 30.19 16.59 9.41
C VAL A 20 30.57 15.70 10.59
N ALA A 21 31.85 15.40 10.78
CA ALA A 21 32.35 14.59 11.90
C ALA A 21 32.19 15.30 13.27
N ALA A 22 32.06 16.62 13.27
CA ALA A 22 31.81 17.43 14.46
C ALA A 22 30.31 17.58 14.80
N LEU A 23 29.40 17.07 13.96
CA LEU A 23 27.97 17.04 14.29
C LEU A 23 27.74 16.02 15.41
N ASP A 24 27.05 16.46 16.46
CA ASP A 24 26.63 15.60 17.56
C ASP A 24 25.39 14.80 17.15
N LEU A 25 25.65 13.75 16.37
CA LEU A 25 24.59 12.90 15.82
C LEU A 25 23.91 12.05 16.90
N GLU A 26 24.58 11.78 18.03
CA GLU A 26 24.01 11.01 19.14
C GLU A 26 22.90 11.80 19.85
N ASP A 27 23.13 13.09 20.12
CA ASP A 27 22.11 13.97 20.71
C ASP A 27 20.95 14.21 19.73
N ALA A 28 21.24 14.42 18.44
CA ALA A 28 20.20 14.60 17.42
C ALA A 28 19.34 13.33 17.22
N GLU A 29 19.95 12.15 17.31
CA GLU A 29 19.23 10.87 17.26
C GLU A 29 18.36 10.66 18.50
N MET A 30 18.85 11.04 19.68
CA MET A 30 18.08 10.97 20.93
C MET A 30 16.88 11.91 20.91
N ASP A 31 17.04 13.15 20.44
CA ASP A 31 15.95 14.11 20.25
C ASP A 31 14.91 13.60 19.24
N LEU A 32 15.35 12.97 18.14
CA LEU A 32 14.46 12.40 17.14
C LEU A 32 13.68 11.20 17.70
N ARG A 33 14.33 10.33 18.48
CA ARG A 33 13.69 9.20 19.16
C ARG A 33 12.69 9.68 20.21
N GLU A 34 13.00 10.71 20.98
CA GLU A 34 12.08 11.30 21.95
C GLU A 34 10.88 11.95 21.25
N ALA A 35 11.10 12.67 20.14
CA ALA A 35 10.03 13.24 19.33
C ALA A 35 9.09 12.17 18.75
N ILE A 36 9.62 11.07 18.20
CA ILE A 36 8.81 9.96 17.67
C ILE A 36 7.97 9.32 18.79
N VAL A 37 8.56 9.07 19.95
CA VAL A 37 7.85 8.49 21.11
C VAL A 37 6.79 9.45 21.67
N ALA A 38 7.06 10.77 21.69
CA ALA A 38 6.13 11.79 22.15
C ALA A 38 4.93 11.97 21.18
N THR A 39 5.16 11.79 19.88
CA THR A 39 4.11 11.97 18.86
C THR A 39 3.13 10.79 18.82
N GLY A 40 3.59 9.58 19.21
CA GLY A 40 2.77 8.35 19.24
C GLY A 40 1.70 8.26 20.34
N ARG A 41 1.46 9.31 21.15
CA ARG A 41 0.55 9.21 22.32
C ARG A 41 -0.41 10.36 22.55
N SER A 42 -0.61 11.28 21.61
CA SER A 42 -1.54 12.39 21.85
C SER A 42 -2.24 12.87 20.61
N HIS A 43 -3.22 12.12 20.11
CA HIS A 43 -4.43 12.67 19.47
C HIS A 43 -5.64 11.80 19.82
N GLY A 44 -6.14 12.01 21.05
CA GLY A 44 -7.29 11.34 21.62
C GLY A 44 -7.97 12.20 22.69
N GLN A 45 -8.70 13.21 22.23
CA GLN A 45 -9.83 13.91 22.88
C GLN A 45 -9.65 14.61 24.25
N SER A 46 -9.69 15.94 24.17
CA SER A 46 -10.64 16.86 24.84
C SER A 46 -10.71 16.95 26.38
N ALA A 47 -10.51 18.16 26.91
CA ALA A 47 -11.62 19.07 27.24
C ALA A 47 -11.19 20.19 28.20
N GLY A 48 -11.47 21.43 27.82
CA GLY A 48 -11.88 22.42 28.80
C GLY A 48 -13.31 22.15 29.25
N ALA A 49 -13.55 22.15 30.56
CA ALA A 49 -14.74 22.75 31.17
C ALA A 49 -14.68 22.66 32.69
N ALA A 50 -14.69 23.82 33.31
CA ALA A 50 -14.92 23.99 34.74
C ALA A 50 -16.43 23.91 35.06
N ARG A 51 -16.72 23.33 36.23
CA ARG A 51 -17.87 23.55 37.13
C ARG A 51 -19.25 23.01 36.72
N GLY A 52 -19.84 22.29 37.67
CA GLY A 52 -21.25 22.47 38.03
C GLY A 52 -22.03 21.19 38.27
N ALA A 53 -21.96 20.66 39.50
CA ALA A 53 -22.81 19.57 39.96
C ALA A 53 -24.27 20.00 40.10
N HIS A 54 -25.22 19.25 39.52
CA HIS A 54 -26.60 19.20 40.00
C HIS A 54 -27.26 17.83 39.76
N ARG A 55 -27.74 17.26 40.87
CA ARG A 55 -28.62 16.08 40.97
C ARG A 55 -29.92 16.26 40.17
N ARG A 56 -30.44 15.19 39.57
CA ARG A 56 -31.65 14.44 40.01
C ARG A 56 -32.12 13.41 38.97
N ARG A 57 -32.70 12.33 39.49
CA ARG A 57 -33.33 11.16 38.86
C ARG A 57 -34.53 11.55 37.98
N PHE A 58 -34.86 10.77 36.94
CA PHE A 58 -36.15 10.10 36.71
C PHE A 58 -36.14 9.21 35.45
N LEU A 59 -37.10 8.31 35.39
CA LEU A 59 -37.28 7.13 34.54
C LEU A 59 -37.75 7.43 33.09
N ALA A 60 -37.31 6.54 32.19
CA ALA A 60 -37.99 5.90 31.04
C ALA A 60 -38.95 6.72 30.16
N VAL A 61 -38.70 6.73 28.84
CA VAL A 61 -39.69 6.44 27.78
C VAL A 61 -38.93 5.93 26.54
N ALA A 62 -39.40 4.79 26.00
CA ALA A 62 -39.07 4.30 24.67
C ALA A 62 -39.86 5.08 23.60
N ALA A 63 -39.20 5.43 22.49
CA ALA A 63 -39.88 5.78 21.25
C ALA A 63 -39.02 5.33 20.07
N ALA A 64 -39.49 4.29 19.40
CA ALA A 64 -39.02 3.88 18.09
C ALA A 64 -39.63 4.82 17.04
N VAL A 65 -38.80 5.33 16.11
CA VAL A 65 -39.22 5.66 14.75
C VAL A 65 -38.15 5.11 13.82
N ALA A 66 -38.58 4.15 13.02
CA ALA A 66 -37.83 3.55 11.93
C ALA A 66 -37.86 4.46 10.69
N ALA A 67 -36.77 4.39 9.91
CA ALA A 67 -36.71 4.27 8.46
C ALA A 67 -35.71 5.23 7.81
N ALA A 68 -34.57 4.69 7.35
CA ALA A 68 -34.09 4.90 5.98
C ALA A 68 -32.93 3.93 5.68
N ALA A 69 -33.21 3.00 4.75
CA ALA A 69 -32.31 2.26 3.87
C ALA A 69 -31.03 1.62 4.44
N LEU A 70 -31.17 0.43 5.04
CA LEU A 70 -30.15 -0.60 4.96
C LEU A 70 -30.17 -1.16 3.53
N VAL A 71 -29.16 -0.83 2.73
CA VAL A 71 -28.74 -1.73 1.65
C VAL A 71 -28.05 -2.89 2.34
N LEU A 72 -28.83 -3.89 2.75
CA LEU A 72 -28.32 -5.23 3.00
C LEU A 72 -27.86 -5.76 1.64
N VAL A 73 -26.57 -5.56 1.33
CA VAL A 73 -25.90 -6.50 0.44
C VAL A 73 -26.00 -7.83 1.16
N VAL A 74 -26.91 -8.67 0.68
CA VAL A 74 -26.96 -10.08 1.06
C VAL A 74 -25.71 -10.69 0.44
N ILE A 75 -24.58 -10.58 1.13
CA ILE A 75 -23.49 -11.53 0.97
C ILE A 75 -24.07 -12.81 1.55
N GLN A 76 -24.65 -13.63 0.67
CA GLN A 76 -25.08 -14.96 1.09
C GLN A 76 -23.86 -15.65 1.66
N PRO A 77 -23.93 -16.22 2.87
CA PRO A 77 -22.87 -17.08 3.35
C PRO A 77 -22.86 -18.25 2.37
N LEU A 78 -21.82 -18.34 1.55
CA LEU A 78 -21.57 -19.51 0.73
C LEU A 78 -21.55 -20.71 1.67
N GLY A 79 -22.66 -21.42 1.68
CA GLY A 79 -22.80 -22.69 2.36
C GLY A 79 -21.72 -23.62 1.82
N ARG A 80 -20.74 -23.90 2.68
CA ARG A 80 -19.74 -24.93 2.47
C ARG A 80 -20.45 -26.28 2.36
N ASP A 81 -20.70 -26.74 1.14
CA ASP A 81 -20.72 -28.16 0.77
C ASP A 81 -20.65 -28.32 -0.76
N SER A 82 -19.72 -29.17 -1.21
CA SER A 82 -19.45 -29.64 -2.59
C SER A 82 -18.91 -28.62 -3.61
N GLY A 83 -17.58 -28.58 -3.77
CA GLY A 83 -16.85 -28.11 -4.96
C GLY A 83 -17.27 -26.74 -5.48
N THR A 84 -16.76 -25.67 -4.87
CA THR A 84 -16.88 -24.32 -5.45
C THR A 84 -16.17 -24.32 -6.79
N ALA A 85 -16.92 -24.35 -7.88
CA ALA A 85 -16.38 -24.11 -9.21
C ALA A 85 -15.93 -22.65 -9.26
N TRP A 86 -14.65 -22.41 -9.02
CA TRP A 86 -14.03 -21.10 -9.15
C TRP A 86 -14.18 -20.60 -10.59
N ALA A 87 -14.31 -19.28 -10.75
CA ALA A 87 -14.29 -18.68 -12.07
C ALA A 87 -12.96 -19.02 -12.79
N GLU A 88 -13.01 -19.31 -14.10
CA GLU A 88 -11.83 -19.72 -14.88
C GLU A 88 -10.65 -18.73 -14.74
N ALA A 89 -10.95 -17.43 -14.73
CA ALA A 89 -9.94 -16.38 -14.56
C ALA A 89 -9.21 -16.49 -13.22
N LEU A 90 -9.92 -16.87 -12.15
CA LEU A 90 -9.36 -17.01 -10.81
C LEU A 90 -8.49 -18.26 -10.69
N VAL A 91 -8.93 -19.37 -11.29
CA VAL A 91 -8.13 -20.61 -11.40
C VAL A 91 -6.83 -20.31 -12.15
N ARG A 92 -6.91 -19.63 -13.29
CA ARG A 92 -5.72 -19.26 -14.08
C ARG A 92 -4.74 -18.37 -13.32
N ALA A 93 -5.26 -17.45 -12.49
CA ALA A 93 -4.42 -16.60 -11.64
C ALA A 93 -3.70 -17.43 -10.55
N ALA A 94 -4.40 -18.39 -9.94
CA ALA A 94 -3.82 -19.31 -8.97
C ALA A 94 -2.74 -20.20 -9.62
N GLU A 95 -3.02 -20.79 -10.79
CA GLU A 95 -2.08 -21.62 -11.54
C GLU A 95 -0.82 -20.85 -11.99
N ALA A 96 -0.91 -19.53 -12.14
CA ALA A 96 0.24 -18.68 -12.45
C ALA A 96 1.07 -18.27 -11.22
N SER A 97 0.64 -18.65 -10.02
CA SER A 97 1.27 -18.34 -8.73
C SER A 97 2.00 -19.58 -8.18
N PRO A 98 2.94 -19.44 -7.23
CA PRO A 98 3.67 -20.58 -6.69
C PRO A 98 2.82 -21.48 -5.76
N LEU A 99 1.55 -21.13 -5.50
CA LEU A 99 0.61 -21.87 -4.65
C LEU A 99 1.16 -22.20 -3.26
N LEU A 100 1.82 -21.22 -2.63
CA LEU A 100 2.42 -21.38 -1.31
C LEU A 100 1.48 -20.87 -0.21
N LEU A 101 1.41 -21.59 0.91
CA LEU A 101 0.77 -21.14 2.15
C LEU A 101 1.69 -21.40 3.35
N VAL A 102 1.52 -20.61 4.41
CA VAL A 102 2.15 -20.84 5.72
C VAL A 102 1.30 -21.84 6.51
N SER A 103 1.90 -22.93 6.96
CA SER A 103 1.21 -23.98 7.74
C SER A 103 1.33 -23.82 9.26
N GLU A 104 2.14 -22.87 9.75
CA GLU A 104 2.18 -22.54 11.19
C GLU A 104 0.80 -22.15 11.71
N PRO A 105 0.41 -22.60 12.93
CA PRO A 105 -0.85 -22.21 13.54
C PRO A 105 -1.02 -20.70 13.65
N GLU A 106 -2.26 -20.22 13.53
CA GLU A 106 -2.66 -18.80 13.64
C GLU A 106 -2.26 -17.90 12.45
N TRP A 107 -1.34 -18.36 11.60
CA TRP A 107 -1.00 -17.65 10.36
C TRP A 107 -2.13 -17.78 9.34
N LYS A 108 -2.44 -16.66 8.69
CA LYS A 108 -3.45 -16.58 7.62
C LYS A 108 -3.01 -15.60 6.55
N VAL A 109 -3.54 -15.76 5.34
CA VAL A 109 -3.40 -14.76 4.29
C VAL A 109 -4.17 -13.50 4.71
N THR A 110 -3.48 -12.36 4.75
CA THR A 110 -4.09 -11.05 5.02
C THR A 110 -4.19 -10.19 3.78
N ARG A 111 -3.36 -10.49 2.76
CA ARG A 111 -3.32 -9.76 1.49
C ARG A 111 -2.80 -10.66 0.38
N ALA A 112 -3.33 -10.51 -0.83
CA ALA A 112 -2.79 -11.13 -2.02
C ALA A 112 -3.03 -10.26 -3.26
N ASP A 113 -2.00 -10.11 -4.09
CA ASP A 113 -2.03 -9.35 -5.33
C ASP A 113 -1.32 -10.14 -6.43
N VAL A 114 -1.99 -10.31 -7.57
CA VAL A 114 -1.40 -10.88 -8.78
C VAL A 114 -1.35 -9.75 -9.81
N TYR A 115 -0.18 -9.43 -10.37
CA TYR A 115 -0.02 -8.31 -11.30
C TYR A 115 -0.03 -8.75 -12.78
N GLY A 116 -0.21 -10.04 -13.04
CA GLY A 116 -0.13 -10.67 -14.37
C GLY A 116 1.24 -11.29 -14.65
N GLN A 117 1.33 -12.14 -15.68
CA GLN A 117 2.58 -12.82 -16.10
C GLN A 117 3.30 -13.62 -15.01
N GLY A 118 2.57 -14.18 -14.04
CA GLY A 118 3.19 -14.91 -12.93
C GLY A 118 4.01 -14.02 -12.00
N ILE A 119 3.63 -12.75 -11.86
CA ILE A 119 4.18 -11.82 -10.87
C ILE A 119 3.11 -11.53 -9.84
N GLY A 120 3.47 -11.53 -8.57
CA GLY A 120 2.56 -11.17 -7.50
C GLY A 120 3.21 -11.18 -6.13
N GLU A 121 2.39 -10.91 -5.14
CA GLU A 121 2.76 -10.98 -3.73
C GLU A 121 1.61 -11.46 -2.86
N MET A 122 1.96 -12.01 -1.72
CA MET A 122 1.04 -12.49 -0.70
C MET A 122 1.62 -12.22 0.67
N THR A 123 0.82 -11.64 1.56
CA THR A 123 1.19 -11.39 2.95
C THR A 123 0.43 -12.35 3.86
N PHE A 124 1.16 -12.96 4.77
CA PHE A 124 0.65 -13.77 5.86
C PHE A 124 0.87 -13.05 7.18
N SER A 125 -0.04 -13.24 8.13
CA SER A 125 0.13 -12.71 9.49
C SER A 125 -0.52 -13.60 10.53
N ASP A 126 0.08 -13.63 11.72
CA ASP A 126 -0.50 -14.16 12.97
C ASP A 126 -1.20 -13.06 13.81
N GLY A 127 -1.26 -11.83 13.28
CA GLY A 127 -1.80 -10.63 13.94
C GLY A 127 -0.73 -9.76 14.62
N TRP A 128 0.50 -10.21 14.72
CA TRP A 128 1.63 -9.47 15.33
C TRP A 128 2.83 -9.36 14.40
N THR A 129 3.07 -10.41 13.64
CA THR A 129 4.19 -10.56 12.71
C THR A 129 3.64 -10.72 11.31
N GLU A 130 4.42 -10.29 10.32
CA GLU A 130 4.09 -10.43 8.91
C GLU A 130 5.21 -11.13 8.15
N LEU A 131 4.80 -11.96 7.21
CA LEU A 131 5.66 -12.61 6.23
C LEU A 131 5.08 -12.32 4.85
N THR A 132 5.85 -11.67 3.99
CA THR A 132 5.45 -11.41 2.61
C THR A 132 6.24 -12.30 1.67
N VAL A 133 5.53 -13.00 0.80
CA VAL A 133 6.07 -13.80 -0.30
C VAL A 133 5.84 -13.03 -1.59
N HIS A 134 6.90 -12.63 -2.27
CA HIS A 134 6.84 -12.12 -3.63
C HIS A 134 7.28 -13.21 -4.61
N TRP A 135 6.62 -13.30 -5.76
CA TRP A 135 7.05 -14.16 -6.85
C TRP A 135 7.14 -13.36 -8.15
N ARG A 136 8.15 -13.67 -8.95
CA ARG A 136 8.51 -12.94 -10.17
C ARG A 136 9.07 -13.90 -11.22
N ASP A 137 9.30 -13.37 -12.41
CA ASP A 137 10.00 -14.04 -13.50
C ASP A 137 11.36 -14.64 -13.03
N PRO A 138 11.76 -15.83 -13.51
CA PRO A 138 13.00 -16.47 -13.10
C PRO A 138 14.25 -15.68 -13.50
N ASP A 139 14.20 -14.88 -14.56
CA ASP A 139 15.32 -14.04 -15.00
C ASP A 139 15.64 -12.90 -14.01
N ALA A 140 14.75 -12.65 -13.04
CA ALA A 140 14.98 -11.67 -11.99
C ALA A 140 15.95 -12.16 -10.89
N PHE A 141 16.21 -13.46 -10.80
CA PHE A 141 16.89 -14.06 -9.64
C PHE A 141 18.27 -13.46 -9.38
N ASP A 142 19.17 -13.46 -10.36
CA ASP A 142 20.55 -12.98 -10.19
C ASP A 142 20.58 -11.50 -9.76
N ARG A 143 19.71 -10.67 -10.36
CA ARG A 143 19.60 -9.25 -9.99
C ARG A 143 19.20 -9.06 -8.53
N TYR A 144 18.23 -9.84 -8.05
CA TYR A 144 17.82 -9.77 -6.65
C TYR A 144 18.86 -10.37 -5.72
N MET A 145 19.48 -11.48 -6.10
CA MET A 145 20.58 -12.11 -5.35
C MET A 145 21.70 -11.09 -5.11
N ASP A 146 22.15 -10.39 -6.16
CA ASP A 146 23.18 -9.36 -6.08
C ASP A 146 22.75 -8.16 -5.21
N ASP A 147 21.53 -7.65 -5.41
CA ASP A 147 20.94 -6.55 -4.64
C ASP A 147 20.90 -6.85 -3.13
N ARG A 148 20.45 -8.06 -2.76
CA ARG A 148 20.37 -8.48 -1.36
C ARG A 148 21.72 -8.80 -0.77
N ALA A 149 22.61 -9.44 -1.52
CA ALA A 149 23.99 -9.68 -1.09
C ALA A 149 24.75 -8.39 -0.84
N HIS A 150 24.50 -7.34 -1.65
CA HIS A 150 25.12 -6.04 -1.46
C HIS A 150 24.67 -5.34 -0.17
N SER A 151 23.41 -5.52 0.22
CA SER A 151 22.81 -4.82 1.36
C SER A 151 22.88 -5.60 2.67
N ALA A 152 23.08 -6.92 2.61
CA ALA A 152 23.12 -7.78 3.79
C ALA A 152 24.43 -7.65 4.57
N ASP A 153 24.33 -7.78 5.90
CA ASP A 153 25.50 -7.88 6.77
C ASP A 153 26.11 -9.29 6.68
N HIS A 154 25.25 -10.29 6.65
CA HIS A 154 25.62 -11.68 6.44
C HIS A 154 24.54 -12.45 5.68
N SER A 155 24.95 -13.56 5.09
CA SER A 155 24.06 -14.48 4.39
C SER A 155 24.34 -15.92 4.75
N GLU A 156 23.31 -16.76 4.71
CA GLU A 156 23.36 -18.16 5.06
C GLU A 156 22.60 -19.01 4.04
N GLU A 157 23.20 -20.11 3.62
CA GLU A 157 22.52 -21.10 2.80
C GLU A 157 21.58 -21.96 3.66
N LEU A 158 20.40 -22.24 3.12
CA LEU A 158 19.43 -23.15 3.73
C LEU A 158 18.61 -23.88 2.65
N THR A 159 17.75 -24.78 3.10
CA THR A 159 16.80 -25.47 2.22
C THR A 159 15.38 -25.09 2.60
N VAL A 160 14.62 -24.57 1.62
CA VAL A 160 13.20 -24.19 1.77
C VAL A 160 12.43 -24.86 0.65
N LEU A 161 11.31 -25.52 0.97
CA LEU A 161 10.50 -26.28 -0.01
C LEU A 161 11.29 -27.36 -0.79
N GLY A 162 12.42 -27.83 -0.24
CA GLY A 162 13.33 -28.77 -0.92
C GLY A 162 14.29 -28.12 -1.93
N HIS A 163 14.26 -26.79 -2.06
CA HIS A 163 15.13 -26.01 -2.93
C HIS A 163 16.26 -25.36 -2.14
N HIS A 164 17.40 -25.15 -2.80
CA HIS A 164 18.48 -24.33 -2.26
C HIS A 164 17.99 -22.87 -2.19
N ALA A 165 18.23 -22.25 -1.04
CA ALA A 165 17.82 -20.89 -0.77
C ALA A 165 18.97 -20.12 -0.10
N MET A 166 18.94 -18.80 -0.28
CA MET A 166 19.86 -17.87 0.38
C MET A 166 19.07 -16.97 1.34
N LEU A 167 19.39 -17.05 2.62
CA LEU A 167 18.90 -16.14 3.65
C LEU A 167 19.87 -14.97 3.80
N PHE A 168 19.34 -13.76 3.72
CA PHE A 168 20.02 -12.49 3.95
C PHE A 168 19.57 -11.89 5.26
N ILE A 169 20.53 -11.48 6.08
CA ILE A 169 20.30 -10.85 7.37
C ILE A 169 20.94 -9.46 7.34
N TYR A 170 20.15 -8.44 7.70
CA TYR A 170 20.56 -7.05 7.60
C TYR A 170 21.10 -6.51 8.93
N ALA A 171 22.05 -5.58 8.85
CA ALA A 171 22.69 -5.01 10.03
C ALA A 171 21.68 -4.32 10.97
N GLY A 172 21.84 -4.52 12.27
CA GLY A 172 21.11 -3.79 13.31
C GLY A 172 19.60 -4.05 13.36
N GLY A 173 19.11 -5.04 12.63
CA GLY A 173 17.68 -5.22 12.39
C GLY A 173 17.15 -6.61 12.72
N ASN A 174 15.82 -6.67 12.67
CA ASN A 174 14.99 -7.86 12.78
C ASN A 174 14.45 -8.27 11.40
N ASP A 175 15.00 -7.70 10.33
CA ASP A 175 14.55 -7.91 8.96
C ASP A 175 15.32 -9.06 8.32
N PHE A 176 14.57 -9.95 7.67
CA PHE A 176 15.12 -11.13 7.02
C PHE A 176 14.54 -11.25 5.61
N THR A 177 15.37 -11.65 4.66
CA THR A 177 14.95 -11.99 3.30
C THR A 177 15.50 -13.37 2.95
N THR A 178 14.67 -14.25 2.40
CA THR A 178 15.12 -15.49 1.75
C THR A 178 14.80 -15.44 0.27
N LEU A 179 15.79 -15.74 -0.58
CA LEU A 179 15.61 -15.91 -2.03
C LEU A 179 15.79 -17.38 -2.42
N LEU A 180 14.90 -17.87 -3.28
CA LEU A 180 14.98 -19.21 -3.86
C LEU A 180 14.37 -19.25 -5.27
N HIS A 181 14.80 -20.24 -6.04
CA HIS A 181 14.08 -20.66 -7.25
C HIS A 181 13.04 -21.71 -6.88
N ASP A 182 11.81 -21.52 -7.36
CA ASP A 182 10.71 -22.45 -7.18
C ASP A 182 9.94 -22.60 -8.50
N GLY A 183 10.26 -23.65 -9.26
CA GLY A 183 9.72 -23.86 -10.61
C GLY A 183 10.11 -22.71 -11.57
N ASP A 184 9.09 -22.09 -12.16
CA ASP A 184 9.23 -20.96 -13.09
C ASP A 184 9.20 -19.61 -12.36
N HIS A 185 9.52 -19.57 -11.07
CA HIS A 185 9.48 -18.35 -10.27
C HIS A 185 10.80 -18.07 -9.54
N THR A 186 11.17 -16.79 -9.49
CA THR A 186 12.01 -16.24 -8.42
C THR A 186 11.10 -15.95 -7.24
N VAL A 187 11.30 -16.64 -6.12
CA VAL A 187 10.54 -16.40 -4.89
C VAL A 187 11.40 -15.65 -3.88
N GLU A 188 10.83 -14.60 -3.33
CA GLU A 188 11.41 -13.81 -2.25
C GLU A 188 10.47 -13.82 -1.06
N VAL A 189 10.97 -14.30 0.09
CA VAL A 189 10.23 -14.32 1.34
C VAL A 189 10.85 -13.32 2.30
N ARG A 190 10.08 -12.33 2.75
CA ARG A 190 10.59 -11.23 3.58
C ARG A 190 9.71 -11.01 4.80
N GLY A 191 10.31 -10.60 5.92
CA GLY A 191 9.57 -10.10 7.07
C GLY A 191 10.46 -9.63 8.21
N ALA A 192 9.85 -8.96 9.18
CA ALA A 192 10.51 -8.50 10.40
C ALA A 192 10.14 -9.41 11.57
N PHE A 193 11.10 -10.06 12.21
CA PHE A 193 10.87 -11.08 13.24
C PHE A 193 11.72 -10.84 14.49
N PRO A 194 11.25 -11.22 15.70
CA PRO A 194 12.00 -11.04 16.94
C PRO A 194 13.37 -11.76 16.96
N SER A 195 13.55 -12.78 16.13
CA SER A 195 14.81 -13.50 15.95
C SER A 195 14.85 -14.23 14.60
N ILE A 196 16.05 -14.59 14.18
CA ILE A 196 16.27 -15.44 12.99
C ILE A 196 15.58 -16.80 13.14
N ASP A 197 15.54 -17.38 14.34
CA ASP A 197 14.88 -18.67 14.59
C ASP A 197 13.36 -18.57 14.45
N ALA A 198 12.77 -17.45 14.87
CA ALA A 198 11.34 -17.18 14.68
C ALA A 198 11.01 -17.05 13.18
N TYR A 199 11.82 -16.29 12.44
CA TYR A 199 11.69 -16.19 10.99
C TYR A 199 11.80 -17.55 10.30
N ARG A 200 12.84 -18.34 10.65
CA ARG A 200 13.06 -19.68 10.08
C ARG A 200 11.91 -20.63 10.37
N THR A 201 11.33 -20.57 11.56
CA THR A 201 10.18 -21.43 11.92
C THR A 201 9.04 -21.22 10.93
N VAL A 202 8.65 -19.96 10.69
CA VAL A 202 7.56 -19.64 9.76
C VAL A 202 7.96 -19.89 8.32
N LEU A 203 9.15 -19.49 7.90
CA LEU A 203 9.68 -19.74 6.55
C LEU A 203 9.67 -21.23 6.20
N LEU A 204 10.12 -22.10 7.11
CA LEU A 204 10.20 -23.55 6.88
C LEU A 204 8.84 -24.25 6.98
N SER A 205 7.81 -23.55 7.45
CA SER A 205 6.42 -24.02 7.42
C SER A 205 5.71 -23.72 6.10
N LEU A 206 6.35 -22.99 5.18
CA LEU A 206 5.80 -22.80 3.84
C LEU A 206 5.60 -24.15 3.18
N GLU A 207 4.41 -24.34 2.63
CA GLU A 207 4.03 -25.54 1.90
C GLU A 207 3.37 -25.20 0.57
N ARG A 208 3.56 -26.08 -0.41
CA ARG A 208 2.84 -26.01 -1.68
C ARG A 208 1.50 -26.70 -1.52
N VAL A 209 0.43 -26.00 -1.88
CA VAL A 209 -0.94 -26.50 -1.83
C VAL A 209 -1.56 -26.60 -3.22
N ASP A 210 -2.75 -27.19 -3.31
CA ASP A 210 -3.54 -27.17 -4.55
C ASP A 210 -4.27 -25.83 -4.75
N VAL A 211 -4.78 -25.62 -5.96
CA VAL A 211 -5.49 -24.39 -6.35
C VAL A 211 -6.70 -24.13 -5.47
N ASP A 212 -7.47 -25.17 -5.14
CA ASP A 212 -8.69 -25.01 -4.35
C ASP A 212 -8.37 -24.57 -2.92
N THR A 213 -7.32 -25.13 -2.32
CA THR A 213 -6.83 -24.76 -0.98
C THR A 213 -6.29 -23.34 -0.98
N TRP A 214 -5.49 -22.97 -1.98
CA TRP A 214 -4.93 -21.63 -2.12
C TRP A 214 -6.01 -20.56 -2.28
N LEU A 215 -7.00 -20.79 -3.16
CA LEU A 215 -8.11 -19.87 -3.35
C LEU A 215 -9.04 -19.81 -2.13
N SER A 216 -9.22 -20.92 -1.41
CA SER A 216 -10.01 -20.95 -0.17
C SER A 216 -9.35 -20.21 0.99
N ALA A 217 -8.03 -19.97 0.92
CA ALA A 217 -7.28 -19.23 1.92
C ALA A 217 -7.35 -17.71 1.74
N MET A 218 -7.85 -17.23 0.59
CA MET A 218 -7.93 -15.80 0.30
C MET A 218 -8.87 -15.08 1.28
N PRO A 219 -8.45 -13.94 1.86
CA PRO A 219 -9.31 -13.14 2.72
C PRO A 219 -10.39 -12.42 1.90
N GLU A 220 -11.44 -11.93 2.57
CA GLU A 220 -12.52 -11.16 1.92
C GLU A 220 -12.03 -9.85 1.28
N SER A 221 -10.88 -9.31 1.70
CA SER A 221 -10.27 -8.13 1.08
C SER A 221 -9.77 -8.41 -0.33
N VAL A 222 -9.54 -9.66 -0.70
CA VAL A 222 -9.08 -10.03 -2.04
C VAL A 222 -10.26 -10.04 -3.00
N ILE A 223 -10.19 -9.15 -3.99
CA ILE A 223 -11.23 -8.99 -5.00
C ILE A 223 -10.93 -9.93 -6.17
N ALA A 224 -11.82 -10.91 -6.36
CA ALA A 224 -11.77 -11.80 -7.50
C ALA A 224 -12.05 -11.04 -8.81
N SER A 225 -11.46 -11.50 -9.91
CA SER A 225 -11.65 -10.89 -11.24
C SER A 225 -13.12 -10.79 -11.66
N ALA A 226 -13.98 -11.70 -11.21
CA ALA A 226 -15.41 -11.69 -11.54
C ALA A 226 -16.19 -10.56 -10.83
N ASP A 227 -15.74 -10.14 -9.64
CA ASP A 227 -16.41 -9.12 -8.82
C ASP A 227 -15.82 -7.71 -9.04
N ARG A 228 -14.63 -7.64 -9.64
CA ARG A 228 -13.85 -6.42 -9.85
C ARG A 228 -14.66 -5.28 -10.46
N ALA A 229 -15.42 -5.52 -11.52
CA ALA A 229 -16.24 -4.50 -12.16
C ALA A 229 -17.35 -3.92 -11.25
N ALA A 230 -17.89 -4.73 -10.33
CA ALA A 230 -18.85 -4.24 -9.35
C ALA A 230 -18.16 -3.37 -8.29
N VAL A 231 -17.00 -3.82 -7.79
CA VAL A 231 -16.21 -3.10 -6.77
C VAL A 231 -15.65 -1.78 -7.31
N VAL A 232 -15.16 -1.75 -8.54
CA VAL A 232 -14.69 -0.49 -9.17
C VAL A 232 -15.82 0.53 -9.27
N ARG A 233 -17.02 0.10 -9.68
CA ARG A 233 -18.17 0.99 -9.75
C ARG A 233 -18.61 1.47 -8.38
N GLU A 234 -18.54 0.63 -7.36
CA GLU A 234 -18.78 1.01 -5.96
C GLU A 234 -17.79 2.11 -5.51
N MET A 235 -16.49 1.92 -5.74
CA MET A 235 -15.43 2.88 -5.39
C MET A 235 -15.55 4.22 -6.13
N LEU A 236 -16.22 4.25 -7.29
CA LEU A 236 -16.39 5.45 -8.11
C LEU A 236 -17.67 6.24 -7.79
N VAL A 237 -18.55 5.76 -6.91
CA VAL A 237 -19.90 6.35 -6.68
C VAL A 237 -19.82 7.81 -6.22
N ASP A 238 -18.87 8.12 -5.34
CA ASP A 238 -18.72 9.41 -4.66
C ASP A 238 -17.51 10.22 -5.18
N ILE A 239 -16.78 9.68 -6.15
CA ILE A 239 -15.63 10.34 -6.77
C ILE A 239 -16.07 11.14 -8.00
N PRO A 240 -15.90 12.48 -8.03
CA PRO A 240 -16.13 13.25 -9.24
C PRO A 240 -15.17 12.79 -10.33
N GLN A 241 -15.70 12.47 -11.52
CA GLN A 241 -14.91 12.01 -12.66
C GLN A 241 -14.84 13.11 -13.73
N PRO A 242 -13.69 13.29 -14.41
CA PRO A 242 -13.62 14.20 -15.55
C PRO A 242 -14.45 13.68 -16.72
N ASP A 243 -14.89 14.61 -17.59
CA ASP A 243 -15.67 14.24 -18.76
C ASP A 243 -14.89 13.25 -19.65
N GLY A 244 -15.51 12.12 -19.96
CA GLY A 244 -14.89 11.08 -20.79
C GLY A 244 -13.94 10.13 -20.04
N PHE A 245 -13.90 10.18 -18.71
CA PHE A 245 -13.19 9.16 -17.91
C PHE A 245 -13.68 7.75 -18.26
N ASP A 246 -12.75 6.86 -18.60
CA ASP A 246 -13.02 5.47 -18.97
C ASP A 246 -12.56 4.51 -17.87
N ALA A 247 -13.52 3.96 -17.14
CA ALA A 247 -13.26 2.98 -16.09
C ALA A 247 -13.04 1.55 -16.61
N ALA A 248 -13.25 1.27 -17.91
CA ALA A 248 -13.24 -0.10 -18.43
C ALA A 248 -11.91 -0.83 -18.16
N ALA A 249 -10.79 -0.12 -18.28
CA ALA A 249 -9.47 -0.68 -17.99
C ALA A 249 -9.27 -1.05 -16.52
N LEU A 250 -10.05 -0.47 -15.60
CA LEU A 250 -10.02 -0.78 -14.17
C LEU A 250 -10.91 -1.96 -13.81
N GLU A 251 -12.01 -2.15 -14.55
CA GLU A 251 -13.03 -3.19 -14.30
C GLU A 251 -12.53 -4.61 -14.62
N GLU A 252 -11.52 -4.73 -15.48
CA GLU A 252 -10.85 -5.98 -15.81
C GLU A 252 -9.49 -6.09 -15.12
N GLY A 253 -9.04 -7.32 -14.85
CA GLY A 253 -7.70 -7.54 -14.34
C GLY A 253 -7.55 -8.79 -13.46
N PRO A 254 -6.31 -9.08 -13.08
CA PRO A 254 -5.99 -10.17 -12.16
C PRO A 254 -6.53 -9.90 -10.74
N LEU A 255 -6.42 -10.94 -9.89
CA LEU A 255 -6.73 -10.89 -8.47
C LEU A 255 -5.95 -9.77 -7.78
N ARG A 256 -6.64 -8.97 -6.97
CA ARG A 256 -6.04 -7.82 -6.30
C ARG A 256 -6.71 -7.56 -4.96
N ASP A 257 -5.94 -7.15 -3.96
CA ASP A 257 -6.50 -6.69 -2.69
C ASP A 257 -7.28 -5.38 -2.88
N ARG A 258 -8.33 -5.19 -2.07
CA ARG A 258 -9.20 -4.01 -2.07
C ARG A 258 -8.44 -2.70 -1.89
N TYR A 259 -7.44 -2.64 -1.02
CA TYR A 259 -6.59 -1.45 -0.86
C TYR A 259 -5.89 -1.11 -2.19
N GLN A 260 -5.32 -2.12 -2.83
CA GLN A 260 -4.55 -1.95 -4.06
C GLN A 260 -5.46 -1.63 -5.26
N LEU A 261 -6.68 -2.19 -5.29
CA LEU A 261 -7.70 -1.77 -6.26
C LEU A 261 -8.14 -0.33 -6.01
N GLY A 262 -8.35 0.07 -4.75
CA GLY A 262 -8.68 1.43 -4.36
C GLY A 262 -7.62 2.43 -4.79
N ALA A 263 -6.33 2.10 -4.61
CA ALA A 263 -5.22 2.91 -5.11
C ALA A 263 -5.25 3.05 -6.63
N ALA A 264 -5.54 1.97 -7.36
CA ALA A 264 -5.63 2.03 -8.82
C ALA A 264 -6.83 2.89 -9.31
N VAL A 265 -7.99 2.77 -8.65
CA VAL A 265 -9.20 3.53 -9.01
C VAL A 265 -9.02 5.02 -8.68
N SER A 266 -8.70 5.34 -7.44
CA SER A 266 -8.51 6.73 -6.99
C SER A 266 -7.33 7.39 -7.70
N GLY A 267 -6.24 6.64 -7.92
CA GLY A 267 -5.09 7.08 -8.71
C GLY A 267 -5.47 7.40 -10.15
N ALA A 268 -6.20 6.53 -10.85
CA ALA A 268 -6.61 6.78 -12.22
C ALA A 268 -7.49 8.05 -12.36
N VAL A 269 -8.44 8.27 -11.44
CA VAL A 269 -9.25 9.49 -11.43
C VAL A 269 -8.37 10.72 -11.13
N ALA A 270 -7.48 10.63 -10.14
CA ALA A 270 -6.57 11.71 -9.80
C ALA A 270 -5.65 12.08 -10.98
N CYS A 271 -5.08 11.09 -11.66
CA CYS A 271 -4.29 11.27 -12.88
C CYS A 271 -5.08 12.03 -13.96
N ALA A 272 -6.32 11.63 -14.22
CA ALA A 272 -7.16 12.26 -15.24
C ALA A 272 -7.48 13.73 -14.90
N TRP A 273 -7.75 14.05 -13.63
CA TRP A 273 -7.94 15.43 -13.20
C TRP A 273 -6.67 16.27 -13.29
N ILE A 274 -5.52 15.71 -12.90
CA ILE A 274 -4.22 16.39 -13.01
C ILE A 274 -3.89 16.66 -14.48
N GLU A 275 -4.12 15.71 -15.38
CA GLU A 275 -3.93 15.90 -16.82
C GLU A 275 -4.82 17.01 -17.38
N GLN A 276 -6.10 17.03 -17.01
CA GLN A 276 -7.01 18.11 -17.39
C GLN A 276 -6.51 19.46 -16.84
N TRP A 277 -6.08 19.52 -15.58
CA TRP A 277 -5.55 20.74 -14.97
C TRP A 277 -4.31 21.26 -15.69
N ILE A 278 -3.36 20.39 -16.01
CA ILE A 278 -2.15 20.74 -16.77
C ILE A 278 -2.52 21.34 -18.13
N GLU A 279 -3.41 20.68 -18.90
CA GLU A 279 -3.80 21.16 -20.23
C GLU A 279 -4.63 22.44 -20.18
N ALA A 280 -5.53 22.57 -19.21
CA ALA A 280 -6.31 23.77 -18.98
C ALA A 280 -5.41 24.98 -18.67
N ARG A 281 -4.38 24.80 -17.85
CA ARG A 281 -3.39 25.85 -17.57
C ARG A 281 -2.60 26.26 -18.81
N ARG A 282 -2.20 25.30 -19.65
CA ARG A 282 -1.48 25.60 -20.91
C ARG A 282 -2.33 26.37 -21.91
N SER A 283 -3.62 26.05 -21.99
CA SER A 283 -4.57 26.69 -22.91
C SER A 283 -5.20 27.98 -22.35
N GLY A 284 -5.04 28.26 -21.05
CA GLY A 284 -5.65 29.40 -20.38
C GLY A 284 -7.14 29.20 -20.04
N ASP A 285 -7.62 27.95 -20.02
CA ASP A 285 -8.98 27.60 -19.62
C ASP A 285 -9.12 27.63 -18.09
N VAL A 286 -9.50 28.80 -17.57
CA VAL A 286 -9.71 29.01 -16.13
C VAL A 286 -10.85 28.16 -15.58
N THR A 287 -11.88 27.87 -16.38
CA THR A 287 -13.03 27.07 -15.93
C THR A 287 -12.62 25.62 -15.73
N ALA A 288 -11.95 25.02 -16.71
CA ALA A 288 -11.46 23.64 -16.60
C ALA A 288 -10.38 23.50 -15.51
N THR A 289 -9.53 24.51 -15.32
CA THR A 289 -8.54 24.55 -14.23
C THR A 289 -9.24 24.49 -12.87
N ASN A 290 -10.23 25.36 -12.63
CA ASN A 290 -10.96 25.41 -11.35
C ASN A 290 -11.77 24.13 -11.10
N GLN A 291 -12.35 23.54 -12.15
CA GLN A 291 -13.07 22.27 -12.04
C GLN A 291 -12.16 21.15 -11.54
N ALA A 292 -10.96 21.02 -12.11
CA ALA A 292 -10.00 19.99 -11.71
C ALA A 292 -9.47 20.21 -10.29
N VAL A 293 -9.19 21.47 -9.89
CA VAL A 293 -8.79 21.80 -8.52
C VAL A 293 -9.90 21.43 -7.53
N GLU A 294 -11.15 21.80 -7.80
CA GLU A 294 -12.27 21.52 -6.89
C GLU A 294 -12.53 20.01 -6.76
N ALA A 295 -12.47 19.27 -7.87
CA ALA A 295 -12.61 17.82 -7.86
C ALA A 295 -11.51 17.15 -7.03
N MET A 296 -10.24 17.52 -7.24
CA MET A 296 -9.13 16.99 -6.45
C MET A 296 -9.20 17.42 -4.98
N ARG A 297 -9.64 18.65 -4.69
CA ARG A 297 -9.85 19.12 -3.31
C ARG A 297 -10.87 18.27 -2.55
N SER A 298 -11.86 17.70 -3.24
CA SER A 298 -12.84 16.79 -2.64
C SER A 298 -12.26 15.40 -2.29
N SER A 299 -11.02 15.09 -2.68
CA SER A 299 -10.40 13.78 -2.39
C SER A 299 -10.28 13.44 -0.90
N SER A 300 -10.28 14.45 -0.03
CA SER A 300 -10.38 14.25 1.42
C SER A 300 -11.75 13.80 1.91
N GLU A 301 -12.73 13.65 1.00
CA GLU A 301 -14.09 13.19 1.27
C GLU A 301 -14.41 11.89 0.51
N TRP A 302 -13.47 11.36 -0.29
CA TRP A 302 -13.70 10.11 -1.03
C TRP A 302 -13.65 8.91 -0.08
N ASP A 303 -14.74 8.17 -0.02
CA ASP A 303 -14.94 7.04 0.88
C ASP A 303 -13.83 5.99 0.70
N VAL A 304 -13.41 5.72 -0.54
CA VAL A 304 -12.33 4.76 -0.83
C VAL A 304 -10.99 5.18 -0.21
N LEU A 305 -10.68 6.47 -0.20
CA LEU A 305 -9.42 6.97 0.39
C LEU A 305 -9.49 6.93 1.92
N HIS A 306 -10.64 7.21 2.51
CA HIS A 306 -10.84 7.04 3.95
C HIS A 306 -10.74 5.59 4.41
N GLU A 307 -11.30 4.67 3.64
CA GLU A 307 -11.17 3.23 3.88
C GLU A 307 -9.68 2.82 3.89
N MET A 308 -8.94 3.24 2.86
CA MET A 308 -7.52 2.95 2.68
C MET A 308 -6.62 3.54 3.77
N ASN A 309 -6.96 4.71 4.31
CA ASN A 309 -6.13 5.43 5.28
C ASN A 309 -5.88 4.66 6.58
N SER A 310 -6.69 3.64 6.87
CA SER A 310 -6.49 2.78 8.03
C SER A 310 -5.39 1.72 7.83
N SER A 311 -4.99 1.47 6.58
CA SER A 311 -4.13 0.35 6.17
C SER A 311 -2.90 0.76 5.36
N GLY A 312 -2.80 2.04 4.96
CA GLY A 312 -1.60 2.56 4.32
C GLY A 312 -1.71 4.02 3.91
N ASP A 313 -0.61 4.57 3.42
CA ASP A 313 -0.41 6.02 3.26
C ASP A 313 -0.63 6.53 1.81
N TYR A 314 -1.24 5.72 0.94
CA TYR A 314 -1.55 6.18 -0.43
C TYR A 314 -2.52 7.39 -0.46
N PRO A 315 -3.55 7.48 0.40
CA PRO A 315 -4.42 8.65 0.46
C PRO A 315 -3.67 9.97 0.67
N GLU A 316 -2.64 9.98 1.51
CA GLU A 316 -1.81 11.14 1.81
C GLU A 316 -1.11 11.65 0.55
N VAL A 317 -0.67 10.75 -0.34
CA VAL A 317 -0.11 11.12 -1.64
C VAL A 317 -1.16 11.85 -2.47
N VAL A 318 -2.37 11.31 -2.61
CA VAL A 318 -3.45 11.94 -3.38
C VAL A 318 -3.80 13.33 -2.81
N TRP A 319 -3.89 13.44 -1.48
CA TRP A 319 -4.20 14.69 -0.79
C TRP A 319 -3.08 15.73 -0.91
N GLU A 320 -1.81 15.31 -0.91
CA GLU A 320 -0.68 16.21 -1.17
C GLU A 320 -0.79 16.83 -2.58
N TYR A 321 -1.05 16.02 -3.60
CA TYR A 321 -1.24 16.53 -4.97
C TYR A 321 -2.45 17.48 -5.06
N ALA A 322 -3.57 17.14 -4.42
CA ALA A 322 -4.74 18.01 -4.36
C ALA A 322 -4.43 19.37 -3.73
N ALA A 323 -3.69 19.39 -2.61
CA ALA A 323 -3.28 20.62 -1.95
C ALA A 323 -2.33 21.45 -2.82
N VAL A 324 -1.35 20.82 -3.45
CA VAL A 324 -0.39 21.50 -4.33
C VAL A 324 -1.05 22.11 -5.56
N MET A 325 -2.04 21.43 -6.16
CA MET A 325 -2.83 21.97 -7.28
C MET A 325 -3.60 23.24 -6.91
N ASN A 326 -4.05 23.36 -5.66
CA ASN A 326 -4.79 24.52 -5.18
C ASN A 326 -3.89 25.76 -4.96
N ASP A 327 -2.67 25.54 -4.47
CA ASP A 327 -1.78 26.62 -4.04
C ASP A 327 -0.61 26.90 -5.02
N ASP A 328 -0.55 26.21 -6.15
CA ASP A 328 0.58 26.24 -7.10
C ASP A 328 1.93 25.94 -6.41
N GLY A 329 1.91 25.04 -5.43
CA GLY A 329 3.06 24.65 -4.61
C GLY A 329 4.01 23.65 -5.28
N THR A 330 4.81 22.97 -4.45
CA THR A 330 5.68 21.87 -4.87
C THR A 330 5.43 20.62 -4.02
N VAL A 331 5.51 19.45 -4.64
CA VAL A 331 5.50 18.13 -3.99
C VAL A 331 6.89 17.80 -3.46
N MET A 332 6.99 17.21 -2.27
CA MET A 332 8.27 16.91 -1.63
C MET A 332 8.70 15.46 -1.87
N GLY A 333 9.65 15.25 -2.77
CA GLY A 333 10.21 13.93 -3.10
C GLY A 333 11.74 13.89 -2.96
N GLY A 334 12.29 14.40 -1.86
CA GLY A 334 13.73 14.63 -1.66
C GLY A 334 14.26 15.92 -2.32
N ARG A 335 13.49 16.50 -3.24
CA ARG A 335 13.61 17.89 -3.71
C ARG A 335 12.22 18.45 -4.03
N PRO A 336 12.04 19.78 -4.09
CA PRO A 336 10.82 20.37 -4.62
C PRO A 336 10.59 19.95 -6.07
N LEU A 337 9.44 19.35 -6.35
CA LEU A 337 8.98 18.97 -7.69
C LEU A 337 7.65 19.66 -8.00
N THR A 338 7.41 20.01 -9.25
CA THR A 338 6.08 20.44 -9.70
C THR A 338 5.16 19.22 -9.87
N VAL A 339 3.85 19.45 -9.82
CA VAL A 339 2.85 18.39 -10.10
C VAL A 339 3.14 17.69 -11.42
N GLU A 340 3.41 18.46 -12.48
CA GLU A 340 3.68 17.95 -13.83
C GLU A 340 4.91 17.02 -13.89
N GLU A 341 5.92 17.26 -13.05
CA GLU A 341 7.14 16.44 -13.03
C GLU A 341 6.97 15.11 -12.32
N SER A 342 6.05 15.00 -11.35
CA SER A 342 6.05 13.89 -10.38
C SER A 342 4.80 13.02 -10.37
N TYR A 343 3.62 13.54 -10.75
CA TYR A 343 2.35 12.86 -10.51
C TYR A 343 2.27 11.47 -11.15
N LYS A 344 2.83 11.31 -12.37
CA LYS A 344 2.79 10.03 -13.08
C LYS A 344 3.45 8.91 -12.30
N GLN A 345 4.60 9.17 -11.69
CA GLN A 345 5.32 8.17 -10.91
C GLN A 345 4.64 7.95 -9.56
N ALA A 346 4.25 9.02 -8.87
CA ALA A 346 3.71 8.93 -7.51
C ALA A 346 2.33 8.26 -7.47
N LEU A 347 1.47 8.54 -8.45
CA LEU A 347 0.10 8.02 -8.51
C LEU A 347 -0.04 6.77 -9.38
N GLY A 348 1.01 6.39 -10.10
CA GLY A 348 0.99 5.25 -11.03
C GLY A 348 0.24 5.52 -12.34
N CYS A 349 0.25 6.76 -12.82
CA CYS A 349 -0.42 7.13 -14.06
C CYS A 349 0.26 6.50 -15.29
N PRO A 350 -0.49 6.21 -16.36
CA PRO A 350 0.08 5.84 -17.66
C PRO A 350 1.09 6.89 -18.15
N ARG A 351 2.14 6.42 -18.84
CA ARG A 351 3.16 7.32 -19.41
C ARG A 351 2.74 7.94 -20.72
#